data_AF-A0A7X9BT63-F1
#
_entry.id   AF-A0A7X9BT63-F1
#
_cell.length_a   1.000
_cell.length_b   1.000
_cell.length_c   1.000
_cell.angle_alpha   90.00
_cell.angle_beta   90.00
_cell.angle_gamma   90.00
#
_symmetry.space_group_name_H-M   'P 1'
#
loop_
_entity.id
_entity.type
_entity.pdbx_description
1 polymer ?
#
loop_
_entity_poly.entity_id
_entity_poly.type
_entity_poly.pdbx_seq_one_letter_code
_entity_poly.pdbx_strand_id
1 'polypeptide(L)'
;MNSLIIYDQTGFIISQKQGTNLREPIGIPFIWVEVPQGKYVTSIDVSGETHVPVFEDLPKSEVQELKEQVADLNIAMASILGGV
;
A
#
# COMPACT_ATOMS: atom_id res chain seq x y z
N MET A 1 -3.92 10.96 4.44
CA MET A 1 -3.12 11.93 3.63
C MET A 1 -3.42 11.66 2.16
N ASN A 2 -3.92 12.63 1.40
CA ASN A 2 -4.46 12.36 0.06
C ASN A 2 -3.35 12.24 -0.99
N SER A 3 -3.48 11.21 -1.83
CA SER A 3 -2.62 10.96 -2.98
C SER A 3 -3.40 11.21 -4.26
N LEU A 4 -2.79 11.95 -5.19
CA LEU A 4 -3.26 12.09 -6.56
C LEU A 4 -2.63 10.97 -7.39
N ILE A 5 -3.48 10.15 -8.02
CA ILE A 5 -3.05 9.07 -8.91
C ILE A 5 -3.49 9.39 -10.33
N ILE A 6 -2.53 9.32 -11.25
CA ILE A 6 -2.72 9.49 -12.69
C ILE A 6 -2.48 8.13 -13.33
N TYR A 7 -3.41 7.72 -14.19
CA TYR A 7 -3.42 6.38 -14.78
C TYR A 7 -3.93 6.42 -16.22
N ASP A 8 -3.70 5.34 -16.96
CA ASP A 8 -4.21 5.18 -18.33
C ASP A 8 -5.53 4.39 -18.39
N GLN A 9 -6.05 4.18 -19.60
CA GLN A 9 -7.30 3.46 -19.83
C GLN A 9 -7.21 1.95 -19.55
N THR A 10 -6.04 1.42 -19.21
CA THR A 10 -5.87 0.02 -18.78
C THR A 10 -5.81 -0.12 -17.26
N GLY A 11 -5.84 1.01 -16.54
CA GLY A 11 -5.66 1.02 -15.09
C GLY A 11 -4.20 1.07 -14.63
N PHE A 12 -3.26 1.25 -15.56
CA PHE A 12 -1.84 1.34 -15.23
C PHE A 12 -1.51 2.70 -14.62
N ILE A 13 -0.82 2.70 -13.49
CA ILE A 13 -0.43 3.92 -12.79
C ILE A 13 0.76 4.57 -13.49
N ILE A 14 0.56 5.76 -14.04
CA ILE A 14 1.60 6.57 -14.68
C ILE A 14 2.33 7.40 -13.63
N SER A 15 1.59 7.95 -12.66
CA SER A 15 2.16 8.81 -11.63
C SER A 15 1.34 8.80 -10.36
N GLN A 16 2.02 8.75 -9.21
CA GLN A 16 1.43 8.93 -7.89
C GLN A 16 2.15 10.08 -7.19
N LYS A 17 1.39 11.03 -6.64
CA LYS A 17 1.93 12.18 -5.92
C LYS A 17 1.17 12.38 -4.62
N GLN A 18 1.90 12.66 -3.55
CA GLN A 18 1.33 13.00 -2.25
C GLN A 18 1.51 14.50 -2.00
N GLY A 19 0.47 15.18 -1.51
CA GLY A 19 0.56 16.60 -1.19
C GLY A 19 -0.79 17.30 -1.20
N THR A 20 -0.79 18.56 -0.76
CA THR A 20 -1.98 19.39 -0.58
C THR A 20 -2.24 20.38 -1.73
N ASN A 21 -1.22 20.71 -2.53
CA ASN A 21 -1.30 21.70 -3.62
C ASN A 21 -0.97 21.09 -4.98
N LEU A 22 -1.41 19.84 -5.22
CA LEU A 22 -1.20 19.19 -6.51
C LEU A 22 -2.22 19.70 -7.52
N ARG A 23 -1.74 20.08 -8.70
CA ARG A 23 -2.60 20.48 -9.81
C ARG A 23 -3.27 19.25 -10.42
N GLU A 24 -4.59 19.31 -10.55
CA GLU A 24 -5.35 18.29 -11.27
C GLU A 24 -4.99 18.27 -12.76
N PRO A 25 -4.71 17.09 -13.33
CA PRO A 25 -4.51 16.96 -14.76
C PRO A 25 -5.76 17.30 -15.55
N ILE A 26 -5.57 17.81 -16.77
CA ILE A 26 -6.65 18.09 -17.71
C ILE A 26 -6.48 17.14 -18.90
N GLY A 27 -7.54 16.41 -19.24
CA GLY A 27 -7.55 15.50 -20.39
C GLY A 27 -6.91 14.13 -20.18
N ILE A 28 -6.45 13.81 -18.96
CA ILE A 28 -5.99 12.46 -18.59
C ILE A 28 -6.73 11.98 -17.33
N PRO A 29 -7.05 10.67 -17.21
CA PRO A 29 -7.70 10.13 -16.04
C PRO A 29 -6.88 10.33 -14.77
N PHE A 30 -7.53 10.76 -13.70
CA PHE A 30 -6.93 10.86 -12.37
C PHE A 30 -7.95 10.56 -11.28
N ILE A 31 -7.45 10.23 -10.09
CA ILE A 31 -8.28 10.02 -8.90
C ILE A 31 -7.53 10.49 -7.66
N TRP A 32 -8.28 11.06 -6.72
CA TRP A 32 -7.81 11.34 -5.37
C TRP A 32 -8.14 10.15 -4.47
N VAL A 33 -7.12 9.61 -3.82
CA VAL A 33 -7.27 8.45 -2.93
C VAL A 33 -6.54 8.69 -1.62
N GLU A 34 -7.17 8.28 -0.53
CA GLU A 34 -6.48 8.10 0.74
C GLU A 34 -5.94 6.67 0.80
N VAL A 35 -4.62 6.53 0.78
CA VAL A 35 -3.96 5.22 0.83
C VAL A 35 -3.95 4.74 2.29
N PRO A 36 -4.53 3.57 2.60
CA PRO A 36 -4.48 3.01 3.95
C PRO A 36 -3.05 2.79 4.42
N GLN A 37 -2.81 2.93 5.72
CA GLN A 37 -1.50 2.65 6.30
C GLN A 37 -1.09 1.20 6.04
N GLY A 38 0.17 0.99 5.65
CA GLY A 38 0.70 -0.34 5.37
C GLY A 38 0.31 -0.90 3.99
N LYS A 39 -0.40 -0.12 3.17
CA LYS A 39 -0.76 -0.51 1.80
C LYS A 39 -0.15 0.44 0.77
N TYR A 40 -0.13 0.00 -0.48
CA TYR A 40 0.21 0.82 -1.64
C TYR A 40 -0.81 0.57 -2.76
N VAL A 41 -0.92 1.51 -3.70
CA VAL A 41 -1.82 1.34 -4.86
C VAL A 41 -1.05 0.62 -5.96
N THR A 42 -1.60 -0.50 -6.44
CA THR A 42 -0.97 -1.34 -7.48
C THR A 42 -1.51 -0.99 -8.88
N SER A 43 -2.82 -0.75 -8.97
CA SER A 43 -3.52 -0.44 -10.20
C SER A 43 -4.84 0.28 -9.93
N ILE A 44 -5.49 0.75 -10.98
CA ILE A 44 -6.84 1.30 -10.94
C ILE A 44 -7.76 0.36 -11.71
N ASP A 45 -8.82 -0.12 -11.06
CA ASP A 45 -9.90 -0.83 -11.74
C ASP A 45 -10.71 0.16 -12.58
N VAL A 46 -10.64 -0.01 -13.89
CA VAL A 46 -11.32 0.80 -14.91
C VAL A 46 -12.48 0.04 -15.58
N SER A 47 -12.90 -1.09 -15.02
CA SER A 47 -13.96 -1.93 -15.60
C SER A 47 -15.37 -1.34 -15.44
N GLY A 48 -15.56 -0.47 -14.45
CA GLY A 48 -16.82 0.20 -14.16
C GLY A 48 -16.84 1.68 -14.57
N GLU A 49 -18.02 2.30 -14.52
CA GLU A 49 -18.18 3.75 -14.76
C GLU A 49 -17.43 4.61 -13.75
N THR A 50 -17.24 4.09 -12.54
CA THR A 50 -16.42 4.72 -11.49
C THR A 50 -15.14 3.92 -11.34
N HIS A 51 -14.00 4.56 -11.58
CA HIS A 51 -12.70 3.93 -11.42
C HIS A 51 -12.33 3.79 -9.94
N VAL A 52 -11.79 2.64 -9.54
CA VAL A 52 -11.52 2.31 -8.13
C VAL A 52 -10.05 1.92 -7.93
N PRO A 53 -9.35 2.47 -6.93
CA PRO A 53 -7.97 2.08 -6.65
C PRO A 53 -7.90 0.67 -6.05
N VAL A 54 -6.98 -0.14 -6.57
CA VAL A 54 -6.67 -1.47 -6.05
C VAL A 54 -5.45 -1.35 -5.14
N PHE A 55 -5.58 -1.86 -3.91
CA PHE A 55 -4.52 -1.79 -2.90
C PHE A 55 -3.93 -3.16 -2.60
N GLU A 56 -2.62 -3.17 -2.42
CA GLU A 56 -1.88 -4.32 -1.93
C GLU A 56 -1.13 -3.96 -0.65
N ASP A 57 -0.80 -4.99 0.14
CA ASP A 57 -0.03 -4.81 1.35
C ASP A 57 1.43 -4.53 1.01
N LEU A 58 2.03 -3.55 1.70
CA LEU A 58 3.45 -3.27 1.57
C LEU A 58 4.23 -4.51 2.02
N PRO A 59 5.21 -4.99 1.23
CA PRO A 59 6.06 -6.07 1.65
C PRO A 59 6.76 -5.66 2.95
N LYS A 60 6.86 -6.60 3.89
CA LYS A 60 7.61 -6.36 5.12
C LYS A 60 9.05 -6.03 4.76
N SER A 61 9.61 -5.05 5.44
CA SER A 61 11.07 -4.84 5.33
C SER A 61 11.80 -6.03 5.95
N GLU A 62 13.00 -6.33 5.44
CA GLU A 62 13.86 -7.39 6.00
C GLU A 62 14.08 -7.22 7.52
N VAL A 63 14.18 -5.97 8.00
CA VAL A 63 14.28 -5.65 9.43
C VAL A 63 13.01 -6.02 10.21
N GLN A 64 11.83 -5.83 9.62
CA GLN A 64 10.56 -6.23 10.24
C GLN A 64 10.43 -7.75 10.29
N GLU A 65 10.80 -8.44 9.21
CA GLU A 65 10.83 -9.91 9.17
C GLU A 65 11.80 -10.48 10.21
N LEU A 66 13.00 -9.91 10.33
CA LEU A 66 13.98 -10.31 11.36
C LEU A 66 13.45 -10.09 12.78
N LYS A 67 12.76 -8.97 13.03
CA LYS A 67 12.16 -8.70 14.35
C LYS A 67 11.07 -9.72 14.70
N GLU A 68 10.24 -10.10 13.73
CA GLU A 68 9.23 -11.15 13.92
C GLU A 68 9.87 -12.50 14.19
N GLN A 69 10.88 -12.89 13.40
CA GLN A 69 11.63 -14.13 13.64
C GLN A 69 12.26 -14.18 15.03
N VAL A 70 12.84 -13.07 15.51
CA VAL A 70 13.39 -12.97 16.87
C VAL A 70 12.28 -13.05 17.93
N ALA A 71 11.13 -12.42 17.70
CA ALA A 71 9.99 -12.49 18.61
C ALA A 71 9.44 -13.93 18.72
N ASP A 72 9.27 -14.61 17.58
CA ASP A 72 8.82 -16.00 17.52
C ASP A 72 9.81 -16.94 18.20
N LEU A 73 11.11 -16.73 17.98
CA LEU A 73 12.17 -17.49 18.65
C LEU A 73 12.13 -17.27 20.17
N ASN A 74 11.93 -16.03 20.64
CA ASN A 74 11.82 -15.73 22.07
C ASN A 74 10.59 -16.37 22.70
N ILE A 75 9.45 -16.41 21.99
CA ILE A 75 8.24 -17.09 22.45
C ILE A 75 8.48 -18.60 22.55
N ALA A 76 9.10 -19.20 21.53
CA ALA A 76 9.45 -20.62 21.53
C ALA A 76 10.42 -20.96 22.68
N MET A 77 11.45 -20.14 22.90
CA MET A 77 12.38 -20.29 24.00
C MET A 77 11.68 -20.14 25.37
N ALA A 78 10.80 -19.15 25.53
CA ALA A 78 10.02 -18.98 26.76
C ALA A 78 9.09 -20.17 27.02
N SER A 79 8.49 -20.76 25.99
CA SER A 79 7.67 -21.97 26.13
C SER A 79 8.48 -23.20 26.54
N ILE A 80 9.73 -23.33 26.07
CA ILE A 80 10.62 -24.44 26.43
C ILE A 80 11.19 -24.24 27.85
N LEU A 81 11.57 -23.02 28.21
CA LEU A 81 12.19 -22.69 29.49
C LEU A 81 11.18 -22.48 30.63
N GLY A 82 9.96 -22.06 30.31
CA GLY A 82 8.86 -21.85 31.25
C GLY A 82 7.95 -23.06 31.45
N GLY A 83 8.22 -24.19 30.78
CA GLY A 83 7.55 -25.46 31.00
C GLY A 83 8.06 -26.17 32.24
N VAL A 84 7.58 -25.76 33.42
CA VAL A 84 7.55 -26.53 34.68
C VAL A 84 6.13 -26.57 35.21
#